data_AF-A0A315W072-F1
#
_entry.id   AF-A0A315W072-F1
#
_cell.length_a   1.000
_cell.length_b   1.000
_cell.length_c   1.000
_cell.angle_alpha   90.00
_cell.angle_beta   90.00
_cell.angle_gamma   90.00
#
_symmetry.space_group_name_H-M   'P 1'
#
loop_
_entity.id
_entity.type
_entity.pdbx_description
1 polymer ?
#
loop_
_entity_poly.entity_id
_entity_poly.type
_entity_poly.pdbx_seq_one_letter_code
_entity_poly.pdbx_strand_id
1 'polypeptide(L)'
;MGLTLAVMYNDGGEVKGGAIVVEQIKDATLSNCELMLQIDNTKLATEDFKPLSSYSKTNPSLHRFENELAMRMSVETDISGLRRVLDDLTMTRADLEMQVEGLKEELIFMKKNHKEEMEALRNNMLSSSVNVEVDAKPQEDLSKVMEEMRSQYENVVEKNRREMEAWYKDKFEDLSKKVASSTETIEVSRSELSDMKRRLQALQIELQSQLSLKCSLEGELEETESRYSFKMRGLQEMVDNMEAEISNMKMDIERQASEYRTLLDIKTRLELEIAEYRRLLDGEDVKKAVVVEVKEVKEVKTEIVEEHKPVITKRTKVVIEELVDGKVVSRTEDVDTAVISKPLGTSPRSTPLSHESVIWSFLFPSHDLNDDKILHHGKLTPPGYSHLLGDVG
;
A
#
# COMPACT_ATOMS: atom_id res chain seq x y z
N MET A 1 -16.85 16.79 54.96
CA MET A 1 -16.45 17.70 56.06
C MET A 1 -16.76 19.11 55.58
N GLY A 2 -17.92 19.71 55.85
CA GLY A 2 -18.47 19.96 57.18
C GLY A 2 -17.98 21.33 57.65
N LEU A 3 -18.46 22.41 57.03
CA LEU A 3 -18.29 23.77 57.54
C LEU A 3 -19.66 24.40 57.71
N THR A 4 -20.20 24.17 58.90
CA THR A 4 -21.30 24.90 59.51
C THR A 4 -20.81 26.32 59.77
N LEU A 5 -21.12 27.28 58.90
CA LEU A 5 -20.85 28.69 59.17
C LEU A 5 -22.11 29.34 59.75
N ALA A 6 -22.05 29.65 61.04
CA ALA A 6 -23.08 30.32 61.81
C ALA A 6 -23.38 31.71 61.22
N VAL A 7 -24.62 31.94 60.82
CA VAL A 7 -25.13 33.27 60.48
C VAL A 7 -25.74 33.86 61.76
N MET A 8 -24.95 34.65 62.47
CA MET A 8 -25.45 35.63 63.44
C MET A 8 -25.74 36.94 62.71
N TYR A 9 -26.94 37.46 62.93
CA TYR A 9 -27.48 38.74 62.45
C TYR A 9 -26.48 39.92 62.52
N ASN A 10 -26.39 40.71 61.44
CA ASN A 10 -26.29 42.18 61.50
C ASN A 10 -26.60 42.86 60.15
N ASP A 11 -27.47 43.88 60.22
CA ASP A 11 -27.78 44.98 59.30
C ASP A 11 -27.51 44.88 57.78
N GLY A 12 -28.60 44.73 57.01
CA GLY A 12 -29.10 45.69 56.01
C GLY A 12 -28.28 46.13 54.78
N GLY A 13 -26.96 45.96 54.76
CA GLY A 13 -26.06 46.43 53.70
C GLY A 13 -25.19 45.34 53.06
N GLU A 14 -24.94 44.23 53.76
CA GLU A 14 -24.05 43.16 53.26
C GLU A 14 -24.73 42.14 52.34
N VAL A 15 -26.07 42.04 52.36
CA VAL A 15 -26.78 41.02 51.57
C VAL A 15 -26.65 41.26 50.05
N LYS A 16 -26.57 42.54 49.62
CA LYS A 16 -26.30 42.88 48.22
C LYS A 16 -24.84 42.62 47.83
N GLY A 17 -23.90 42.90 48.73
CA GLY A 17 -22.48 42.60 48.51
C GLY A 17 -22.22 41.11 48.40
N GLY A 18 -22.83 40.30 49.28
CA GLY A 18 -22.77 38.85 49.22
C GLY A 18 -23.38 38.27 47.95
N ALA A 19 -24.54 38.78 47.51
CA ALA A 19 -25.15 38.36 46.25
C ALA A 19 -24.27 38.68 45.02
N ILE A 20 -23.67 39.88 44.98
CA ILE A 20 -22.75 40.28 43.91
C ILE A 20 -21.47 39.42 43.92
N VAL A 21 -20.93 39.12 45.10
CA VAL A 21 -19.74 38.26 45.24
C VAL A 21 -20.07 36.82 44.83
N VAL A 22 -21.24 36.30 45.17
CA VAL A 22 -21.69 34.97 44.74
C VAL A 22 -21.90 34.91 43.23
N GLU A 23 -22.45 35.96 42.61
CA GLU A 23 -22.61 36.06 41.16
C GLU A 23 -21.24 36.13 40.47
N GLN A 24 -20.30 36.93 40.97
CA GLN A 24 -18.93 36.99 40.47
C GLN A 24 -18.18 35.66 40.63
N ILE A 25 -18.36 34.96 41.75
CA ILE A 25 -17.78 33.62 41.95
C ILE A 25 -18.39 32.64 40.95
N LYS A 26 -19.69 32.70 40.72
CA LYS A 26 -20.37 31.82 39.75
C LYS A 26 -19.87 32.09 38.33
N ASP A 27 -19.74 33.34 37.92
CA ASP A 27 -19.21 33.71 36.62
C ASP A 27 -17.74 33.30 36.47
N ALA A 28 -16.92 33.47 37.52
CA ALA A 28 -15.54 32.99 37.54
C ALA A 28 -15.46 31.47 37.46
N THR A 29 -16.36 30.73 38.13
CA THR A 29 -16.40 29.25 38.02
C THR A 29 -16.84 28.80 36.63
N LEU A 30 -17.81 29.48 36.01
CA LEU A 30 -18.24 29.18 34.63
C LEU A 30 -17.12 29.48 33.63
N SER A 31 -16.44 30.61 33.77
CA SER A 31 -15.28 30.97 32.93
C SER A 31 -14.13 29.97 33.11
N ASN A 32 -13.85 29.52 34.35
CA ASN A 32 -12.85 28.48 34.59
C ASN A 32 -13.26 27.12 34.00
N CYS A 33 -14.54 26.74 34.06
CA CYS A 33 -15.05 25.55 33.40
C CYS A 33 -14.93 25.65 31.88
N GLU A 34 -15.23 26.82 31.29
CA GLU A 34 -15.08 27.07 29.87
C GLU A 34 -13.62 26.99 29.43
N LEU A 35 -12.71 27.61 30.19
CA LEU A 35 -11.27 27.51 29.95
C LEU A 35 -10.76 26.08 30.09
N MET A 36 -11.25 25.32 31.08
CA MET A 36 -10.89 23.90 31.24
C MET A 36 -11.35 23.07 30.04
N LEU A 37 -12.57 23.28 29.55
CA LEU A 37 -13.08 22.61 28.35
C LEU A 37 -12.29 23.01 27.10
N GLN A 38 -11.92 24.28 26.96
CA GLN A 38 -11.05 24.73 25.87
C GLN A 38 -9.66 24.09 25.96
N ILE A 39 -9.07 24.01 27.15
CA ILE A 39 -7.80 23.33 27.39
C ILE A 39 -7.92 21.85 27.01
N ASP A 40 -8.97 21.16 27.41
CA ASP A 40 -9.13 19.73 27.11
C ASP A 40 -9.42 19.50 25.62
N ASN A 41 -10.21 20.37 24.97
CA ASN A 41 -10.41 20.33 23.52
C ASN A 41 -9.11 20.59 22.76
N THR A 42 -8.29 21.55 23.20
CA THR A 42 -7.00 21.82 22.57
C THR A 42 -5.99 20.70 22.81
N LYS A 43 -6.04 20.04 23.98
CA LYS A 43 -5.24 18.84 24.28
C LYS A 43 -5.63 17.66 23.39
N LEU A 44 -6.93 17.34 23.31
CA LEU A 44 -7.43 16.28 22.43
C LEU A 44 -7.10 16.57 20.98
N ALA A 45 -7.32 17.81 20.51
CA ALA A 45 -6.91 18.20 19.16
C ALA A 45 -5.38 18.09 18.96
N THR A 46 -4.57 18.47 19.96
CA THR A 46 -3.11 18.30 19.86
C THR A 46 -2.67 16.85 19.98
N GLU A 47 -3.42 15.95 20.60
CA GLU A 47 -3.16 14.50 20.57
C GLU A 47 -3.57 13.89 19.22
N ASP A 48 -4.70 14.31 18.64
CA ASP A 48 -5.12 13.95 17.28
C ASP A 48 -4.14 14.46 16.22
N PHE A 49 -3.56 15.66 16.43
CA PHE A 49 -2.61 16.28 15.53
C PHE A 49 -1.13 16.06 15.90
N LYS A 50 -0.80 15.49 17.07
CA LYS A 50 0.54 14.99 17.38
C LYS A 50 0.63 13.53 16.96
N PRO A 51 1.14 13.23 15.75
CA PRO A 51 1.78 11.94 15.57
C PRO A 51 2.88 11.84 16.62
N LEU A 52 2.86 10.76 17.40
CA LEU A 52 3.59 10.56 18.65
C LEU A 52 5.06 11.03 18.55
N SER A 53 5.32 12.24 19.04
CA SER A 53 6.59 12.94 18.86
C SER A 53 7.63 12.45 19.87
N SER A 54 8.46 11.51 19.45
CA SER A 54 9.89 11.52 19.83
C SER A 54 10.85 10.90 18.81
N TYR A 55 10.39 10.26 17.71
CA TYR A 55 11.27 9.73 16.66
C TYR A 55 10.95 10.12 15.21
N SER A 56 9.83 10.77 14.91
CA SER A 56 9.45 11.05 13.51
C SER A 56 9.31 12.54 13.25
N LYS A 57 10.43 13.19 12.93
CA LYS A 57 10.47 14.56 12.38
C LYS A 57 10.63 14.57 10.85
N THR A 58 10.84 13.42 10.23
CA THR A 58 11.27 13.33 8.82
C THR A 58 10.16 13.01 7.83
N ASN A 59 9.03 12.40 8.23
CA ASN A 59 7.94 12.06 7.29
C ASN A 59 6.53 12.12 7.94
N PRO A 60 5.93 13.30 8.11
CA PRO A 60 4.57 13.46 8.66
C PRO A 60 3.47 12.85 7.76
N SER A 61 3.74 12.64 6.46
CA SER A 61 2.84 11.96 5.52
C SER A 61 2.74 10.45 5.79
N LEU A 62 3.86 9.80 6.15
CA LEU A 62 3.92 8.36 6.40
C LEU A 62 3.08 7.99 7.63
N HIS A 63 3.24 8.70 8.74
CA HIS A 63 2.50 8.41 9.97
C HIS A 63 0.99 8.68 9.81
N ARG A 64 0.60 9.70 9.03
CA ARG A 64 -0.82 9.94 8.71
C ARG A 64 -1.40 8.79 7.90
N PHE A 65 -0.63 8.28 6.94
CA PHE A 65 -1.01 7.12 6.15
C PHE A 65 -1.11 5.85 7.01
N GLU A 66 -0.16 5.62 7.93
CA GLU A 66 -0.18 4.47 8.85
C GLU A 66 -1.40 4.48 9.79
N ASN A 67 -1.75 5.65 10.36
CA ASN A 67 -2.92 5.78 11.21
C ASN A 67 -4.23 5.58 10.43
N GLU A 68 -4.33 6.20 9.24
CA GLU A 68 -5.46 6.00 8.33
C GLU A 68 -5.60 4.53 7.92
N LEU A 69 -4.49 3.85 7.62
CA LEU A 69 -4.47 2.44 7.29
C LEU A 69 -4.93 1.58 8.48
N ALA A 70 -4.47 1.88 9.69
CA ALA A 70 -4.89 1.18 10.91
C ALA A 70 -6.40 1.34 11.16
N MET A 71 -6.93 2.56 11.01
CA MET A 71 -8.38 2.80 11.12
C MET A 71 -9.16 2.05 10.04
N ARG A 72 -8.70 2.05 8.78
CA ARG A 72 -9.33 1.27 7.70
C ARG A 72 -9.32 -0.22 7.98
N MET A 73 -8.21 -0.77 8.47
CA MET A 73 -8.12 -2.18 8.83
C MET A 73 -9.07 -2.55 9.97
N SER A 74 -9.23 -1.68 10.97
CA SER A 74 -10.21 -1.86 12.04
C SER A 74 -11.64 -1.89 11.48
N VAL A 75 -12.00 -0.92 10.64
CA VAL A 75 -13.33 -0.85 10.02
C VAL A 75 -13.58 -2.06 9.10
N GLU A 76 -12.59 -2.50 8.33
CA GLU A 76 -12.72 -3.69 7.48
C GLU A 76 -12.93 -4.97 8.30
N THR A 77 -12.28 -5.06 9.46
CA THR A 77 -12.48 -6.16 10.42
C THR A 77 -13.90 -6.12 10.98
N ASP A 78 -14.40 -4.94 11.36
CA ASP A 78 -15.76 -4.76 11.85
C ASP A 78 -16.80 -5.09 10.76
N ILE A 79 -16.60 -4.65 9.52
CA ILE A 79 -17.46 -4.98 8.38
C ILE A 79 -17.49 -6.50 8.15
N SER A 80 -16.34 -7.15 8.18
CA SER A 80 -16.23 -8.61 8.05
C SER A 80 -16.96 -9.32 9.19
N GLY A 81 -16.85 -8.81 10.42
CA GLY A 81 -17.58 -9.31 11.58
C GLY A 81 -19.09 -9.15 11.44
N LEU A 82 -19.56 -7.98 11.01
CA LEU A 82 -20.98 -7.70 10.78
C LEU A 82 -21.57 -8.56 9.67
N ARG A 83 -20.81 -8.83 8.59
CA ARG A 83 -21.22 -9.77 7.54
C ARG A 83 -21.42 -11.17 8.10
N ARG A 84 -20.49 -11.65 8.95
CA ARG A 84 -20.64 -12.96 9.59
C ARG A 84 -21.89 -13.03 10.49
N VAL A 85 -22.14 -11.98 11.28
CA VAL A 85 -23.36 -11.90 12.11
C VAL A 85 -24.62 -11.89 11.25
N LEU A 86 -24.61 -11.20 10.10
CA LEU A 86 -25.72 -11.22 9.17
C LEU A 86 -25.96 -12.63 8.60
N ASP A 87 -24.90 -13.36 8.24
CA ASP A 87 -24.99 -14.73 7.75
C ASP A 87 -25.56 -15.66 8.84
N ASP A 88 -25.08 -15.56 10.08
CA ASP A 88 -25.59 -16.31 11.24
C ASP A 88 -27.08 -16.01 11.50
N LEU A 89 -27.48 -14.73 11.43
CA LEU A 89 -28.89 -14.32 11.56
C LEU A 89 -29.75 -14.82 10.40
N THR A 90 -29.20 -14.89 9.19
CA THR A 90 -29.90 -15.41 8.02
C THR A 90 -30.13 -16.91 8.15
N MET A 91 -29.14 -17.65 8.63
CA MET A 91 -29.25 -19.08 8.91
C MET A 91 -30.29 -19.36 9.99
N THR A 92 -30.21 -18.68 11.13
CA THR A 92 -31.18 -18.86 12.23
C THR A 92 -32.61 -18.47 11.83
N ARG A 93 -32.77 -17.43 11.00
CA ARG A 93 -34.06 -17.09 10.41
C ARG A 93 -34.60 -18.24 9.54
N ALA A 94 -33.78 -18.81 8.66
CA ALA A 94 -34.18 -19.92 7.80
C ALA A 94 -34.57 -21.16 8.63
N ASP A 95 -33.83 -21.48 9.68
CA ASP A 95 -34.15 -22.59 10.60
C ASP A 95 -35.49 -22.38 11.32
N LEU A 96 -35.78 -21.14 11.74
CA LEU A 96 -37.06 -20.79 12.35
C LEU A 96 -38.21 -20.80 11.34
N GLU A 97 -37.99 -20.32 10.11
CA GLU A 97 -38.97 -20.40 9.02
C GLU A 97 -39.33 -21.87 8.71
N MET A 98 -38.33 -22.76 8.66
CA MET A 98 -38.55 -24.21 8.46
C MET A 98 -39.36 -24.83 9.61
N GLN A 99 -39.06 -24.48 10.87
CA GLN A 99 -39.84 -24.95 12.02
C GLN A 99 -41.30 -24.46 11.98
N VAL A 100 -41.51 -23.21 11.58
CA VAL A 100 -42.85 -22.63 11.43
C VAL A 100 -43.64 -23.36 10.34
N GLU A 101 -43.03 -23.65 9.19
CA GLU A 101 -43.71 -24.41 8.13
C GLU A 101 -43.97 -25.86 8.53
N GLY A 102 -43.02 -26.54 9.19
CA GLY A 102 -43.24 -27.89 9.72
C GLY A 102 -44.44 -27.96 10.69
N LEU A 103 -44.54 -27.01 11.63
CA LEU A 103 -45.68 -26.94 12.55
C LEU A 103 -47.00 -26.62 11.83
N LYS A 104 -46.99 -25.83 10.75
CA LYS A 104 -48.18 -25.59 9.93
C LYS A 104 -48.61 -26.85 9.20
N GLU A 105 -47.67 -27.62 8.65
CA GLU A 105 -47.96 -28.90 7.99
C GLU A 105 -48.53 -29.91 8.98
N GLU A 106 -47.97 -30.03 10.18
CA GLU A 106 -48.50 -30.88 11.26
C GLU A 106 -49.94 -30.48 11.64
N LEU A 107 -50.21 -29.18 11.77
CA LEU A 107 -51.55 -28.68 12.07
C LEU A 107 -52.55 -29.03 10.95
N ILE A 108 -52.14 -28.91 9.68
CA ILE A 108 -52.97 -29.29 8.53
C ILE A 108 -53.22 -30.80 8.54
N PHE A 109 -52.17 -31.60 8.78
CA PHE A 109 -52.25 -33.05 8.86
C PHE A 109 -53.22 -33.51 9.96
N MET A 110 -53.10 -32.98 11.17
CA MET A 110 -53.98 -33.31 12.29
C MET A 110 -55.44 -32.93 12.02
N LYS A 111 -55.69 -31.77 11.39
CA LYS A 111 -57.04 -31.36 10.98
C LYS A 111 -57.62 -32.30 9.92
N LYS A 112 -56.81 -32.72 8.94
CA LYS A 112 -57.24 -33.67 7.90
C LYS A 112 -57.55 -35.04 8.51
N ASN A 113 -56.65 -35.57 9.34
CA ASN A 113 -56.83 -36.85 10.01
C ASN A 113 -58.10 -36.84 10.88
N HIS A 114 -58.32 -35.80 11.67
CA HIS A 114 -59.55 -35.67 12.47
C HIS A 114 -60.82 -35.64 11.61
N LYS A 115 -60.77 -34.95 10.46
CA LYS A 115 -61.90 -34.93 9.52
C LYS A 115 -62.18 -36.31 8.93
N GLU A 116 -61.14 -37.04 8.52
CA GLU A 116 -61.24 -38.40 7.97
C GLU A 116 -61.76 -39.40 9.02
N GLU A 117 -61.27 -39.33 10.26
CA GLU A 117 -61.77 -40.16 11.38
C GLU A 117 -63.25 -39.90 11.67
N MET A 118 -63.68 -38.63 11.64
CA MET A 118 -65.08 -38.25 11.84
C MET A 118 -65.98 -38.72 10.68
N GLU A 119 -65.49 -38.71 9.44
CA GLU A 119 -66.19 -39.27 8.29
C GLU A 119 -66.28 -40.80 8.36
N ALA A 120 -65.20 -41.48 8.74
CA ALA A 120 -65.17 -42.93 8.95
C ALA A 120 -66.14 -43.36 10.06
N LEU A 121 -66.19 -42.64 11.19
CA LEU A 121 -67.15 -42.91 12.26
C LEU A 121 -68.60 -42.70 11.79
N ARG A 122 -68.88 -41.65 11.03
CA ARG A 122 -70.22 -41.44 10.43
C ARG A 122 -70.59 -42.55 9.46
N ASN A 123 -69.66 -42.98 8.62
CA ASN A 123 -69.89 -44.06 7.66
C ASN A 123 -70.12 -45.40 8.38
N ASN A 124 -69.37 -45.70 9.43
CA ASN A 124 -69.58 -46.90 10.26
C ASN A 124 -70.92 -46.88 11.00
N MET A 125 -71.40 -45.71 11.44
CA MET A 125 -72.74 -45.59 12.02
C MET A 125 -73.86 -45.78 10.99
N LEU A 126 -73.63 -45.36 9.73
CA LEU A 126 -74.59 -45.49 8.62
C LEU A 126 -74.59 -46.89 7.99
N SER A 127 -73.44 -47.58 7.96
CA SER A 127 -73.34 -48.95 7.41
C SER A 127 -73.78 -50.03 8.39
N SER A 128 -74.08 -49.66 9.65
CA SER A 128 -74.65 -50.56 10.67
C SER A 128 -76.18 -50.71 10.51
N SER A 129 -76.68 -50.77 9.28
CA SER A 129 -78.01 -51.32 8.97
C SER A 129 -77.81 -52.71 8.38
N VAL A 130 -77.74 -53.69 9.28
CA VAL A 130 -77.53 -55.10 8.99
C VAL A 130 -78.76 -55.67 8.28
N ASN A 131 -78.64 -56.03 7.00
CA ASN A 131 -79.59 -56.89 6.30
C ASN A 131 -78.88 -58.20 5.95
N VAL A 132 -79.32 -59.29 6.57
CA VAL A 132 -78.77 -60.65 6.40
C VAL A 132 -79.83 -61.47 5.67
N GLU A 133 -79.61 -61.72 4.38
CA GLU A 133 -80.33 -62.75 3.64
C GLU A 133 -79.39 -63.94 3.41
N VAL A 134 -79.87 -65.09 3.87
CA VAL A 134 -79.12 -66.34 3.98
C VAL A 134 -79.48 -67.19 2.76
N ASP A 135 -78.62 -67.19 1.74
CA ASP A 135 -78.68 -68.17 0.63
C ASP A 135 -77.61 -69.24 0.86
N ALA A 136 -78.05 -70.41 1.32
CA ALA A 136 -77.18 -71.52 1.67
C ALA A 136 -76.79 -72.33 0.42
N LYS A 137 -75.62 -72.03 -0.13
CA LYS A 137 -74.95 -72.87 -1.13
C LYS A 137 -74.53 -74.23 -0.55
N PRO A 138 -74.37 -75.27 -1.39
CA PRO A 138 -74.11 -76.64 -0.96
C PRO A 138 -72.81 -76.76 -0.15
N GLN A 139 -72.86 -77.64 0.85
CA GLN A 139 -71.82 -77.93 1.84
C GLN A 139 -70.41 -78.00 1.23
N GLU A 140 -69.63 -76.92 1.39
CA GLU A 140 -68.20 -76.92 1.09
C GLU A 140 -67.48 -77.89 2.03
N ASP A 141 -66.50 -78.62 1.49
CA ASP A 141 -65.66 -79.54 2.26
C ASP A 141 -64.79 -78.72 3.22
N LEU A 142 -65.26 -78.58 4.46
CA LEU A 142 -64.62 -77.78 5.51
C LEU A 142 -63.16 -78.17 5.73
N SER A 143 -62.79 -79.43 5.47
CA SER A 143 -61.41 -79.89 5.58
C SER A 143 -60.52 -79.23 4.52
N LYS A 144 -61.03 -79.10 3.29
CA LYS A 144 -60.35 -78.45 2.17
C LYS A 144 -60.25 -76.94 2.37
N VAL A 145 -61.30 -76.30 2.89
CA VAL A 145 -61.30 -74.85 3.22
C VAL A 145 -60.33 -74.53 4.35
N MET A 146 -60.23 -75.38 5.38
CA MET A 146 -59.26 -75.21 6.47
C MET A 146 -57.82 -75.40 6.02
N GLU A 147 -57.57 -76.36 5.13
CA GLU A 147 -56.25 -76.57 4.52
C GLU A 147 -55.85 -75.39 3.62
N GLU A 148 -56.79 -74.86 2.83
CA GLU A 148 -56.58 -73.68 1.99
C GLU A 148 -56.34 -72.42 2.82
N MET A 149 -57.07 -72.22 3.93
CA MET A 149 -56.80 -71.13 4.88
C MET A 149 -55.39 -71.26 5.48
N ARG A 150 -54.98 -72.45 5.92
CA ARG A 150 -53.61 -72.67 6.42
C ARG A 150 -52.57 -72.34 5.36
N SER A 151 -52.76 -72.82 4.13
CA SER A 151 -51.87 -72.52 3.01
C SER A 151 -51.79 -71.02 2.71
N GLN A 152 -52.91 -70.30 2.79
CA GLN A 152 -52.90 -68.84 2.63
C GLN A 152 -52.14 -68.13 3.76
N TYR A 153 -52.36 -68.52 5.02
CA TYR A 153 -51.60 -67.96 6.13
C TYR A 153 -50.11 -68.25 6.03
N GLU A 154 -49.73 -69.47 5.68
CA GLU A 154 -48.34 -69.86 5.49
C GLU A 154 -47.69 -69.08 4.34
N ASN A 155 -48.40 -68.90 3.23
CA ASN A 155 -47.94 -68.04 2.13
C ASN A 155 -47.81 -66.58 2.53
N VAL A 156 -48.73 -66.03 3.32
CA VAL A 156 -48.66 -64.64 3.81
C VAL A 156 -47.47 -64.46 4.76
N VAL A 157 -47.24 -65.40 5.68
CA VAL A 157 -46.09 -65.36 6.60
C VAL A 157 -44.77 -65.46 5.82
N GLU A 158 -44.68 -66.39 4.87
CA GLU A 158 -43.49 -66.57 4.05
C GLU A 158 -43.24 -65.37 3.12
N LYS A 159 -44.30 -64.78 2.56
CA LYS A 159 -44.24 -63.53 1.78
C LYS A 159 -43.76 -62.37 2.65
N ASN A 160 -44.35 -62.16 3.82
CA ASN A 160 -43.94 -61.11 4.75
C ASN A 160 -42.49 -61.28 5.19
N ARG A 161 -42.05 -62.53 5.47
CA ARG A 161 -40.65 -62.81 5.82
C ARG A 161 -39.70 -62.40 4.69
N ARG A 162 -40.00 -62.80 3.46
CA ARG A 162 -39.20 -62.45 2.28
C ARG A 162 -39.19 -60.95 2.00
N GLU A 163 -40.32 -60.28 2.15
CA GLU A 163 -40.44 -58.83 1.99
C GLU A 163 -39.65 -58.08 3.05
N MET A 164 -39.67 -58.52 4.31
CA MET A 164 -38.86 -57.96 5.38
C MET A 164 -37.37 -58.17 5.14
N GLU A 165 -36.95 -59.37 4.75
CA GLU A 165 -35.55 -59.66 4.41
C GLU A 165 -35.07 -58.80 3.22
N ALA A 166 -35.89 -58.66 2.18
CA ALA A 166 -35.59 -57.80 1.04
C ALA A 166 -35.51 -56.32 1.45
N TRP A 167 -36.44 -55.84 2.27
CA TRP A 167 -36.45 -54.47 2.78
C TRP A 167 -35.21 -54.16 3.64
N TYR A 168 -34.83 -55.08 4.55
CA TYR A 168 -33.61 -54.92 5.34
C TYR A 168 -32.36 -54.93 4.48
N LYS A 169 -32.30 -55.82 3.47
CA LYS A 169 -31.18 -55.87 2.53
C LYS A 169 -31.05 -54.57 1.75
N ASP A 170 -32.16 -54.04 1.25
CA ASP A 170 -32.21 -52.76 0.51
C ASP A 170 -31.74 -51.59 1.40
N LYS A 171 -32.25 -51.50 2.64
CA LYS A 171 -31.79 -50.48 3.60
C LYS A 171 -30.32 -50.61 3.98
N PHE A 172 -29.83 -51.83 4.15
CA PHE A 172 -28.43 -52.07 4.43
C PHE A 172 -27.54 -51.70 3.24
N GLU A 173 -27.97 -52.02 2.02
CA GLU A 173 -27.26 -51.66 0.80
C GLU A 173 -27.20 -50.14 0.61
N ASP A 174 -28.32 -49.44 0.82
CA ASP A 174 -28.38 -47.97 0.81
C ASP A 174 -27.45 -47.34 1.85
N LEU A 175 -27.46 -47.86 3.08
CA LEU A 175 -26.58 -47.37 4.14
C LEU A 175 -25.12 -47.64 3.80
N SER A 176 -24.80 -48.82 3.29
CA SER A 176 -23.45 -49.20 2.86
C SER A 176 -22.95 -48.28 1.73
N LYS A 177 -23.79 -48.00 0.72
CA LYS A 177 -23.49 -47.03 -0.35
C LYS A 177 -23.24 -45.63 0.20
N LYS A 178 -24.08 -45.15 1.13
CA LYS A 178 -23.91 -43.84 1.77
C LYS A 178 -22.60 -43.78 2.56
N VAL A 179 -22.28 -44.81 3.35
CA VAL A 179 -21.02 -44.88 4.10
C VAL A 179 -19.82 -44.92 3.16
N ALA A 180 -19.88 -45.69 2.07
CA ALA A 180 -18.82 -45.75 1.06
C ALA A 180 -18.60 -44.38 0.40
N SER A 181 -19.67 -43.73 -0.07
CA SER A 181 -19.58 -42.39 -0.68
C SER A 181 -19.09 -41.33 0.32
N SER A 182 -19.55 -41.37 1.57
CA SER A 182 -19.07 -40.47 2.62
C SER A 182 -17.59 -40.69 2.91
N THR A 183 -17.13 -41.94 2.96
CA THR A 183 -15.71 -42.25 3.17
C THR A 183 -14.86 -41.76 2.01
N GLU A 184 -15.33 -41.93 0.76
CA GLU A 184 -14.65 -41.42 -0.43
C GLU A 184 -14.54 -39.89 -0.42
N THR A 185 -15.62 -39.17 -0.12
CA THR A 185 -15.59 -37.71 -0.02
C THR A 185 -14.64 -37.21 1.07
N ILE A 186 -14.56 -37.91 2.21
CA ILE A 186 -13.61 -37.59 3.28
C ILE A 186 -12.17 -37.80 2.82
N GLU A 187 -11.87 -38.91 2.14
CA GLU A 187 -10.51 -39.19 1.65
C GLU A 187 -10.09 -38.21 0.54
N VAL A 188 -11.00 -37.84 -0.37
CA VAL A 188 -10.75 -36.79 -1.37
C VAL A 188 -10.46 -35.46 -0.67
N SER A 189 -11.31 -35.02 0.24
CA SER A 189 -11.12 -33.77 1.00
C SER A 189 -9.80 -33.78 1.79
N ARG A 190 -9.43 -34.92 2.38
CA ARG A 190 -8.17 -35.11 3.09
C ARG A 190 -6.96 -35.00 2.16
N SER A 191 -7.05 -35.58 0.95
CA SER A 191 -6.01 -35.46 -0.06
C SER A 191 -5.84 -34.03 -0.56
N GLU A 192 -6.95 -33.31 -0.79
CA GLU A 192 -6.95 -31.90 -1.16
C GLU A 192 -6.34 -31.02 -0.07
N LEU A 193 -6.68 -31.24 1.20
CA LEU A 193 -6.06 -30.54 2.33
C LEU A 193 -4.55 -30.79 2.40
N SER A 194 -4.11 -32.02 2.16
CA SER A 194 -2.68 -32.37 2.10
C SER A 194 -1.97 -31.65 0.95
N ASP A 195 -2.60 -31.59 -0.23
CA ASP A 195 -2.08 -30.87 -1.39
C ASP A 195 -1.99 -29.36 -1.16
N MET A 196 -3.04 -28.77 -0.58
CA MET A 196 -3.03 -27.35 -0.22
C MET A 196 -1.97 -27.04 0.82
N LYS A 197 -1.77 -27.91 1.81
CA LYS A 197 -0.67 -27.76 2.78
C LYS A 197 0.71 -27.84 2.12
N ARG A 198 0.90 -28.76 1.17
CA ARG A 198 2.15 -28.85 0.37
C ARG A 198 2.37 -27.61 -0.48
N ARG A 199 1.34 -27.09 -1.15
CA ARG A 199 1.41 -25.85 -1.94
C ARG A 199 1.75 -24.64 -1.05
N LEU A 200 1.13 -24.54 0.12
CA LEU A 200 1.42 -23.48 1.09
C LEU A 200 2.88 -23.54 1.53
N GLN A 201 3.39 -24.72 1.89
CA GLN A 201 4.79 -24.88 2.27
C GLN A 201 5.75 -24.53 1.11
N ALA A 202 5.44 -24.92 -0.12
CA ALA A 202 6.23 -24.55 -1.29
C ALA A 202 6.25 -23.03 -1.51
N LEU A 203 5.10 -22.36 -1.43
CA LEU A 203 5.00 -20.90 -1.52
C LEU A 203 5.73 -20.19 -0.38
N GLN A 204 5.69 -20.73 0.83
CA GLN A 204 6.43 -20.20 1.98
C GLN A 204 7.94 -20.25 1.72
N ILE A 205 8.45 -21.36 1.17
CA ILE A 205 9.86 -21.53 0.83
C ILE A 205 10.26 -20.55 -0.28
N GLU A 206 9.43 -20.41 -1.30
CA GLU A 206 9.66 -19.44 -2.38
C GLU A 206 9.67 -18.00 -1.85
N LEU A 207 8.76 -17.65 -0.94
CA LEU A 207 8.79 -16.33 -0.30
C LEU A 207 10.11 -16.11 0.46
N GLN A 208 10.60 -17.11 1.20
CA GLN A 208 11.86 -16.99 1.93
C GLN A 208 13.08 -16.91 1.00
N SER A 209 13.09 -17.65 -0.12
CA SER A 209 14.16 -17.56 -1.12
C SER A 209 14.18 -16.19 -1.79
N GLN A 210 13.02 -15.64 -2.16
CA GLN A 210 12.89 -14.32 -2.76
C GLN A 210 13.30 -13.20 -1.79
N LEU A 211 12.95 -13.30 -0.51
CA LEU A 211 13.43 -12.36 0.51
C LEU A 211 14.95 -12.42 0.69
N SER A 212 15.53 -13.63 0.65
CA SER A 212 16.99 -13.80 0.72
C SER A 212 17.69 -13.22 -0.51
N LEU A 213 17.13 -13.43 -1.70
CA LEU A 213 17.62 -12.85 -2.95
C LEU A 213 17.54 -11.32 -2.92
N LYS A 214 16.39 -10.77 -2.50
CA LYS A 214 16.21 -9.33 -2.33
C LYS A 214 17.28 -8.75 -1.40
N CYS A 215 17.50 -9.35 -0.24
CA CYS A 215 18.51 -8.90 0.73
C CYS A 215 19.92 -8.92 0.12
N SER A 216 20.26 -9.97 -0.65
CA SER A 216 21.54 -10.04 -1.36
C SER A 216 21.70 -8.91 -2.39
N LEU A 217 20.66 -8.63 -3.18
CA LEU A 217 20.68 -7.57 -4.19
C LEU A 217 20.74 -6.17 -3.57
N GLU A 218 20.01 -5.94 -2.47
CA GLU A 218 20.09 -4.69 -1.70
C GLU A 218 21.49 -4.48 -1.12
N GLY A 219 22.13 -5.55 -0.61
CA GLY A 219 23.51 -5.51 -0.13
C GLY A 219 24.53 -5.22 -1.24
N GLU A 220 24.40 -5.85 -2.41
CA GLU A 220 25.25 -5.57 -3.58
C GLU A 220 25.07 -4.12 -4.07
N LEU A 221 23.83 -3.61 -4.07
CA LEU A 221 23.53 -2.22 -4.41
C LEU A 221 24.25 -1.27 -3.45
N GLU A 222 24.08 -1.45 -2.13
CA GLU A 222 24.72 -0.63 -1.11
C GLU A 222 26.26 -0.67 -1.23
N GLU A 223 26.85 -1.85 -1.45
CA GLU A 223 28.29 -1.99 -1.65
C GLU A 223 28.76 -1.21 -2.89
N THR A 224 28.02 -1.29 -4.01
CA THR A 224 28.37 -0.57 -5.23
C THR A 224 28.24 0.94 -5.05
N GLU A 225 27.17 1.43 -4.42
CA GLU A 225 26.96 2.84 -4.12
C GLU A 225 28.06 3.38 -3.21
N SER A 226 28.41 2.64 -2.15
CA SER A 226 29.50 2.99 -1.24
C SER A 226 30.84 3.09 -1.97
N ARG A 227 31.14 2.11 -2.85
CA ARG A 227 32.35 2.12 -3.68
C ARG A 227 32.41 3.34 -4.61
N TYR A 228 31.31 3.68 -5.27
CA TYR A 228 31.26 4.84 -6.16
C TYR A 228 31.31 6.16 -5.38
N SER A 229 30.68 6.24 -4.22
CA SER A 229 30.76 7.39 -3.31
C SER A 229 32.21 7.63 -2.86
N PHE A 230 32.94 6.58 -2.50
CA PHE A 230 34.37 6.67 -2.17
C PHE A 230 35.20 7.17 -3.37
N LYS A 231 34.97 6.62 -4.56
CA LYS A 231 35.67 7.04 -5.78
C LYS A 231 35.38 8.51 -6.12
N MET A 232 34.13 8.94 -5.99
CA MET A 232 33.72 10.33 -6.22
C MET A 232 34.41 11.27 -5.24
N ARG A 233 34.47 10.89 -3.95
CA ARG A 233 35.18 11.67 -2.93
C ARG A 233 36.67 11.81 -3.24
N GLY A 234 37.33 10.73 -3.65
CA GLY A 234 38.74 10.79 -4.04
C GLY A 234 38.99 11.68 -5.26
N LEU A 235 38.08 11.68 -6.24
CA LEU A 235 38.17 12.60 -7.38
C LEU A 235 37.92 14.05 -6.95
N GLN A 236 36.97 14.31 -6.05
CA GLN A 236 36.73 15.65 -5.51
C GLN A 236 37.95 16.18 -4.76
N GLU A 237 38.58 15.36 -3.91
CA GLU A 237 39.80 15.73 -3.20
C GLU A 237 40.94 16.07 -4.17
N MET A 238 41.06 15.32 -5.28
CA MET A 238 42.04 15.64 -6.32
C MET A 238 41.74 16.97 -7.00
N VAL A 239 40.48 17.26 -7.30
CA VAL A 239 40.06 18.57 -7.85
C VAL A 239 40.38 19.70 -6.87
N ASP A 240 40.00 19.54 -5.60
CA ASP A 240 40.24 20.54 -4.56
C ASP A 240 41.74 20.86 -4.40
N ASN A 241 42.59 19.82 -4.44
CA ASN A 241 44.05 19.98 -4.40
C ASN A 241 44.58 20.75 -5.62
N MET A 242 44.12 20.42 -6.83
CA MET A 242 44.52 21.13 -8.05
C MET A 242 44.03 22.59 -8.05
N GLU A 243 42.81 22.84 -7.58
CA GLU A 243 42.26 24.20 -7.44
C GLU A 243 43.08 25.02 -6.43
N ALA A 244 43.48 24.40 -5.32
CA ALA A 244 44.36 25.03 -4.33
C ALA A 244 45.76 25.35 -4.91
N GLU A 245 46.36 24.43 -5.67
CA GLU A 245 47.64 24.67 -6.37
C GLU A 245 47.53 25.83 -7.36
N ILE A 246 46.47 25.88 -8.17
CA ILE A 246 46.20 26.99 -9.10
C ILE A 246 46.04 28.31 -8.35
N SER A 247 45.32 28.32 -7.23
CA SER A 247 45.15 29.51 -6.39
C SER A 247 46.48 30.00 -5.82
N ASN A 248 47.31 29.10 -5.31
CA ASN A 248 48.64 29.43 -4.77
C ASN A 248 49.54 30.02 -5.85
N MET A 249 49.59 29.41 -7.05
CA MET A 249 50.38 29.95 -8.17
C MET A 249 49.91 31.34 -8.59
N LYS A 250 48.59 31.59 -8.61
CA LYS A 250 48.05 32.93 -8.91
C LYS A 250 48.51 33.97 -7.88
N MET A 251 48.45 33.62 -6.59
CA MET A 251 48.94 34.49 -5.52
C MET A 251 50.44 34.78 -5.65
N ASP A 252 51.24 33.77 -6.00
CA ASP A 252 52.67 33.95 -6.23
C ASP A 252 52.97 34.85 -7.43
N ILE A 253 52.22 34.71 -8.54
CA ILE A 253 52.35 35.58 -9.72
C ILE A 253 51.98 37.03 -9.35
N GLU A 254 50.89 37.24 -8.62
CA GLU A 254 50.49 38.57 -8.17
C GLU A 254 51.53 39.21 -7.25
N ARG A 255 52.10 38.42 -6.33
CA ARG A 255 53.20 38.85 -5.47
C ARG A 255 54.42 39.24 -6.30
N GLN A 256 54.89 38.37 -7.20
CA GLN A 256 56.02 38.68 -8.09
C GLN A 256 55.75 39.94 -8.92
N ALA A 257 54.56 40.09 -9.49
CA ALA A 257 54.19 41.28 -10.26
C ALA A 257 54.26 42.57 -9.42
N SER A 258 53.92 42.50 -8.12
CA SER A 258 54.04 43.64 -7.20
C SER A 258 55.50 43.97 -6.86
N GLU A 259 56.35 42.94 -6.66
CA GLU A 259 57.79 43.08 -6.43
C GLU A 259 58.48 43.67 -7.67
N TYR A 260 58.14 43.19 -8.87
CA TYR A 260 58.63 43.75 -10.14
C TYR A 260 58.23 45.21 -10.34
N ARG A 261 56.99 45.58 -10.02
CA ARG A 261 56.54 46.99 -10.06
C ARG A 261 57.35 47.87 -9.13
N THR A 262 57.62 47.41 -7.91
CA THR A 262 58.43 48.13 -6.92
C THR A 262 59.89 48.27 -7.39
N LEU A 263 60.46 47.21 -7.94
CA LEU A 263 61.82 47.24 -8.47
C LEU A 263 61.95 48.18 -9.68
N LEU A 264 60.95 48.18 -10.56
CA LEU A 264 60.89 49.10 -11.69
C LEU A 264 60.84 50.56 -11.22
N ASP A 265 60.01 50.88 -10.22
CA ASP A 265 59.94 52.21 -9.61
C ASP A 265 61.31 52.66 -9.08
N ILE A 266 61.98 51.81 -8.29
CA ILE A 266 63.34 52.08 -7.78
C ILE A 266 64.33 52.30 -8.93
N LYS A 267 64.29 51.44 -9.97
CA LYS A 267 65.15 51.55 -11.14
C LYS A 267 64.93 52.88 -11.88
N THR A 268 63.68 53.29 -12.08
CA THR A 268 63.38 54.58 -12.70
C THR A 268 63.86 55.76 -11.86
N ARG A 269 63.76 55.69 -10.53
CA ARG A 269 64.28 56.72 -9.63
C ARG A 269 65.81 56.81 -9.67
N LEU A 270 66.51 55.67 -9.65
CA LEU A 270 67.97 55.63 -9.78
C LEU A 270 68.43 56.15 -11.15
N GLU A 271 67.69 55.86 -12.23
CA GLU A 271 68.00 56.41 -13.56
C GLU A 271 67.87 57.94 -13.60
N LEU A 272 66.87 58.51 -12.91
CA LEU A 272 66.75 59.97 -12.75
C LEU A 272 67.91 60.55 -11.92
N GLU A 273 68.30 59.90 -10.83
CA GLU A 273 69.45 60.33 -10.02
C GLU A 273 70.75 60.30 -10.82
N ILE A 274 71.00 59.24 -11.62
CA ILE A 274 72.17 59.16 -12.50
C ILE A 274 72.15 60.26 -13.57
N ALA A 275 70.99 60.54 -14.18
CA ALA A 275 70.84 61.61 -15.15
C ALA A 275 71.19 62.97 -14.54
N GLU A 276 70.74 63.22 -13.30
CA GLU A 276 71.06 64.43 -12.55
C GLU A 276 72.55 64.49 -12.15
N TYR A 277 73.14 63.38 -11.69
CA TYR A 277 74.58 63.32 -11.41
C TYR A 277 75.42 63.61 -12.65
N ARG A 278 75.03 63.10 -13.83
CA ARG A 278 75.69 63.45 -15.10
C ARG A 278 75.58 64.94 -15.40
N ARG A 279 74.39 65.53 -15.24
CA ARG A 279 74.15 66.97 -15.42
C ARG A 279 75.04 67.83 -14.51
N LEU A 280 75.22 67.43 -13.25
CA LEU A 280 76.06 68.14 -12.28
C LEU A 280 77.56 67.97 -12.55
N LEU A 281 77.99 66.79 -13.00
CA LEU A 281 79.39 66.48 -13.28
C LEU A 281 79.90 67.12 -14.57
N ASP A 282 79.02 67.30 -15.56
CA ASP A 282 79.33 68.02 -16.81
C ASP A 282 79.54 69.53 -16.60
N GLY A 283 79.36 70.05 -15.37
CA GLY A 283 79.54 71.45 -15.01
C GLY A 283 78.45 72.36 -15.62
N GLU A 284 78.03 73.38 -14.88
CA GLU A 284 77.15 74.43 -15.42
C GLU A 284 77.90 75.27 -16.48
N ASP A 285 78.09 74.74 -17.69
CA ASP A 285 78.43 75.46 -18.92
C ASP A 285 78.27 74.45 -20.08
N VAL A 286 77.23 74.47 -20.91
CA VAL A 286 77.10 75.39 -22.04
C VAL A 286 75.63 75.43 -22.52
N LYS A 287 75.21 76.66 -22.80
CA LYS A 287 73.95 77.09 -23.42
C LYS A 287 73.60 76.31 -24.70
N LYS A 288 72.31 76.01 -24.85
CA LYS A 288 71.55 75.91 -26.11
C LYS A 288 72.20 75.11 -27.25
N ALA A 289 71.77 73.87 -27.40
CA ALA A 289 71.45 73.33 -28.71
C ALA A 289 70.18 72.48 -28.57
N VAL A 290 69.04 73.10 -28.88
CA VAL A 290 67.85 72.37 -29.32
C VAL A 290 68.25 71.67 -30.60
N VAL A 291 68.60 70.40 -30.49
CA VAL A 291 68.44 69.44 -31.58
C VAL A 291 67.42 68.45 -31.07
N VAL A 292 66.17 68.73 -31.42
CA VAL A 292 65.10 67.76 -31.42
C VAL A 292 65.48 66.72 -32.49
N GLU A 293 66.32 65.75 -32.13
CA GLU A 293 66.26 64.45 -32.76
C GLU A 293 65.07 63.73 -32.12
N VAL A 294 63.90 63.86 -32.75
CA VAL A 294 62.86 62.86 -32.64
C VAL A 294 63.47 61.57 -33.18
N LYS A 295 64.12 60.80 -32.31
CA LYS A 295 64.19 59.36 -32.51
C LYS A 295 62.77 58.89 -32.35
N GLU A 296 62.11 58.68 -33.48
CA GLU A 296 60.87 57.92 -33.58
C GLU A 296 60.96 56.79 -32.57
N VAL A 297 60.09 56.85 -31.57
CA VAL A 297 59.65 55.65 -30.87
C VAL A 297 59.10 54.78 -31.99
N LYS A 298 59.92 53.86 -32.49
CA LYS A 298 59.36 52.67 -33.12
C LYS A 298 58.43 52.13 -32.05
N GLU A 299 57.14 52.28 -32.29
CA GLU A 299 56.11 51.45 -31.70
C GLU A 299 56.64 50.03 -31.84
N VAL A 300 57.26 49.52 -30.78
CA VAL A 300 57.20 48.10 -30.52
C VAL A 300 55.72 47.92 -30.21
N LYS A 301 54.97 47.64 -31.28
CA LYS A 301 53.80 46.79 -31.23
C LYS A 301 54.29 45.47 -30.65
N THR A 302 54.55 45.45 -29.35
CA THR A 302 54.32 44.25 -28.55
C THR A 302 52.83 44.12 -28.64
N GLU A 303 52.47 43.30 -29.61
CA GLU A 303 51.17 42.70 -29.81
C GLU A 303 50.44 42.72 -28.47
N ILE A 304 49.32 43.44 -28.44
CA ILE A 304 48.26 43.10 -27.50
C ILE A 304 48.04 41.62 -27.78
N VAL A 305 48.61 40.75 -26.94
CA VAL A 305 48.25 39.36 -26.88
C VAL A 305 46.76 39.43 -26.70
N GLU A 306 46.00 39.12 -27.76
CA GLU A 306 44.57 38.99 -27.66
C GLU A 306 44.34 38.15 -26.41
N GLU A 307 43.64 38.73 -25.43
CA GLU A 307 43.07 37.97 -24.33
C GLU A 307 42.34 36.79 -24.99
N HIS A 308 42.98 35.62 -24.98
CA HIS A 308 42.36 34.40 -25.41
C HIS A 308 41.29 34.15 -24.35
N LYS A 309 40.07 34.63 -24.63
CA LYS A 309 38.88 34.24 -23.88
C LYS A 309 38.93 32.71 -23.82
N PRO A 310 38.83 32.09 -22.63
CA PRO A 310 38.87 30.64 -22.55
C PRO A 310 37.70 30.09 -23.37
N VAL A 311 38.01 29.50 -24.52
CA VAL A 311 37.03 28.78 -25.34
C VAL A 311 36.79 27.46 -24.61
N ILE A 312 35.71 27.42 -23.83
CA ILE A 312 35.23 26.18 -23.23
C ILE A 312 34.59 25.36 -24.36
N THR A 313 35.33 24.42 -24.92
CA THR A 313 34.79 23.43 -25.86
C THR A 313 34.15 22.29 -25.09
N LYS A 314 32.83 22.09 -25.24
CA LYS A 314 32.18 20.88 -24.74
C LYS A 314 32.37 19.78 -25.80
N ARG A 315 33.13 18.74 -25.46
CA ARG A 315 33.25 17.52 -26.27
C ARG A 315 32.26 16.50 -25.72
N THR A 316 31.25 16.16 -26.51
CA THR A 316 30.33 15.08 -26.18
C THR A 316 30.82 13.84 -26.91
N LYS A 317 31.34 12.87 -26.16
CA LYS A 317 31.74 11.55 -26.70
C LYS A 317 30.57 10.59 -26.47
N VAL A 318 29.87 10.22 -27.53
CA VAL A 318 28.84 9.18 -27.48
C VAL A 318 29.49 7.89 -27.96
N VAL A 319 29.57 6.92 -27.05
CA VAL A 319 30.04 5.56 -27.37
C VAL A 319 28.80 4.69 -27.41
N ILE A 320 28.51 4.13 -28.58
CA ILE A 320 27.42 3.16 -28.75
C ILE A 320 28.08 1.79 -28.72
N GLU A 321 27.82 1.04 -27.65
CA GLU A 321 28.24 -0.35 -27.50
C GLU A 321 27.03 -1.27 -27.67
N GLU A 322 27.09 -2.15 -28.66
CA GLU A 322 26.04 -3.15 -28.89
C GLU A 322 26.44 -4.46 -28.19
N LEU A 323 25.65 -4.84 -27.18
CA LEU A 323 25.88 -6.01 -26.34
C LEU A 323 24.91 -7.13 -26.71
N VAL A 324 25.43 -8.30 -27.06
CA VAL A 324 24.68 -9.56 -27.15
C VAL A 324 25.36 -10.57 -26.23
N ASP A 325 24.61 -11.17 -25.31
CA ASP A 325 25.07 -12.16 -24.32
C ASP A 325 26.37 -11.77 -23.57
N GLY A 326 26.46 -10.52 -23.11
CA GLY A 326 27.55 -10.06 -22.25
C GLY A 326 28.92 -9.90 -22.94
N LYS A 327 28.98 -9.92 -24.28
CA LYS A 327 30.19 -9.65 -25.06
C LYS A 327 29.97 -8.53 -26.09
N VAL A 328 30.88 -7.57 -26.16
CA VAL A 328 30.81 -6.40 -27.06
C VAL A 328 31.13 -6.82 -28.49
N VAL A 329 30.18 -6.70 -29.43
CA VAL A 329 30.32 -7.15 -30.82
C VAL A 329 30.57 -5.98 -31.80
N SER A 330 30.19 -4.75 -31.46
CA SER A 330 30.56 -3.56 -32.25
C SER A 330 30.76 -2.33 -31.35
N ARG A 331 31.73 -1.47 -31.72
CA ARG A 331 32.02 -0.18 -31.07
C ARG A 331 32.19 0.87 -32.15
N THR A 332 31.31 1.87 -32.15
CA THR A 332 31.40 3.04 -33.03
C THR A 332 31.50 4.30 -32.18
N GLU A 333 32.42 5.20 -32.52
CA GLU A 333 32.67 6.45 -31.79
C GLU A 333 32.38 7.65 -32.68
N ASP A 334 31.38 8.45 -32.30
CA ASP A 334 31.12 9.75 -32.92
C ASP A 334 31.54 10.88 -31.97
N VAL A 335 32.32 11.83 -32.48
CA VAL A 335 32.87 12.96 -31.72
C VAL A 335 32.40 14.27 -32.33
N ASP A 336 31.33 14.82 -31.75
CA ASP A 336 30.85 16.16 -32.10
C ASP A 336 31.49 17.22 -31.20
N THR A 337 32.02 18.28 -31.84
CA THR A 337 32.68 19.39 -31.16
C THR A 337 31.91 20.68 -31.41
N ALA A 338 31.30 21.26 -30.37
CA ALA A 338 30.58 22.53 -30.46
C ALA A 338 31.27 23.64 -29.64
N VAL A 339 31.42 24.82 -30.24
CA VAL A 339 32.01 26.02 -29.61
C VAL A 339 30.88 26.91 -29.06
N ILE A 340 30.85 27.13 -27.75
CA ILE A 340 29.83 27.96 -27.08
C ILE A 340 30.45 29.33 -26.76
N SER A 341 29.93 30.41 -27.36
CA SER A 341 30.21 31.78 -26.94
C SER A 341 29.05 32.32 -26.10
N LYS A 342 29.31 32.79 -24.88
CA LYS A 342 28.33 33.52 -24.05
C LYS A 342 28.99 34.75 -23.40
N PRO A 343 28.33 35.92 -23.35
CA PRO A 343 28.90 37.12 -22.74
C PRO A 343 28.72 37.14 -21.22
N LEU A 344 29.72 37.71 -20.54
CA LEU A 344 29.86 37.85 -19.10
C LEU A 344 29.06 39.09 -18.60
N GLY A 345 28.27 38.94 -17.54
CA GLY A 345 27.53 40.03 -16.91
C GLY A 345 27.04 39.73 -15.49
N THR A 346 27.81 40.22 -14.51
CA THR A 346 27.44 40.76 -13.19
C THR A 346 26.44 40.01 -12.27
N SER A 347 26.95 39.57 -11.11
CA SER A 347 26.20 39.30 -9.87
C SER A 347 25.87 40.62 -9.14
N PRO A 348 24.75 40.76 -8.39
CA PRO A 348 24.82 40.41 -6.96
C PRO A 348 23.53 39.79 -6.35
N ARG A 349 23.77 38.80 -5.46
CA ARG A 349 23.22 38.62 -4.08
C ARG A 349 21.73 38.20 -3.84
N SER A 350 21.61 37.05 -3.14
CA SER A 350 20.57 36.57 -2.16
C SER A 350 19.09 36.70 -2.53
N THR A 351 18.18 35.73 -2.38
CA THR A 351 18.06 34.40 -1.74
C THR A 351 16.70 33.83 -2.24
N PRO A 352 16.17 32.71 -1.69
CA PRO A 352 16.14 31.39 -2.30
C PRO A 352 14.76 31.04 -2.91
N LEU A 353 14.68 29.90 -3.60
CA LEU A 353 13.59 28.91 -3.59
C LEU A 353 13.37 28.28 -4.96
N SER A 354 13.10 26.97 -4.87
CA SER A 354 12.36 26.12 -5.80
C SER A 354 12.88 26.04 -7.23
N HIS A 355 13.51 24.93 -7.56
CA HIS A 355 12.95 24.00 -8.54
C HIS A 355 13.65 22.64 -8.41
N GLU A 356 13.13 21.81 -7.51
CA GLU A 356 12.99 20.39 -7.82
C GLU A 356 11.98 20.30 -8.97
N SER A 357 12.46 19.98 -10.16
CA SER A 357 11.72 19.28 -11.22
C SER A 357 12.58 19.29 -12.45
N VAL A 358 12.50 18.20 -13.21
CA VAL A 358 13.29 17.92 -14.42
C VAL A 358 14.68 17.38 -14.10
N ILE A 359 14.74 16.12 -13.64
CA ILE A 359 15.54 15.00 -14.18
C ILE A 359 15.11 13.76 -13.37
N TRP A 360 13.98 13.14 -13.72
CA TRP A 360 13.62 11.77 -13.29
C TRP A 360 12.57 11.13 -14.23
N SER A 361 12.58 11.47 -15.52
CA SER A 361 11.57 10.98 -16.48
C SER A 361 12.13 10.18 -17.64
N PHE A 362 13.37 9.70 -17.57
CA PHE A 362 14.02 8.99 -18.68
C PHE A 362 14.87 7.81 -18.22
N LEU A 363 14.33 6.87 -17.44
CA LEU A 363 14.92 5.52 -17.35
C LEU A 363 14.04 4.41 -16.76
N PHE A 364 12.76 4.30 -17.13
CA PHE A 364 12.01 3.03 -16.98
C PHE A 364 10.88 2.98 -18.02
N PRO A 365 10.95 2.14 -19.06
CA PRO A 365 9.79 1.79 -19.86
C PRO A 365 8.85 0.90 -19.03
N SER A 366 7.74 1.47 -18.56
CA SER A 366 6.60 0.68 -18.09
C SER A 366 6.02 -0.09 -19.28
N HIS A 367 5.95 -1.40 -19.13
CA HIS A 367 5.26 -2.31 -20.03
C HIS A 367 3.75 -2.11 -19.84
N ASP A 368 3.13 -1.26 -20.67
CA ASP A 368 1.68 -1.12 -20.74
C ASP A 368 1.08 -2.39 -21.36
N LEU A 369 0.30 -3.12 -20.57
CA LEU A 369 -0.68 -4.10 -21.07
C LEU A 369 -2.06 -3.59 -20.69
N ASN A 370 -2.68 -2.83 -21.59
CA ASN A 370 -4.12 -2.68 -21.61
C ASN A 370 -4.59 -2.50 -23.06
N ASP A 371 -4.69 -3.61 -23.80
CA ASP A 371 -5.46 -3.69 -25.03
C ASP A 371 -6.84 -4.26 -24.71
N ASP A 372 -7.79 -3.37 -24.49
CA ASP A 372 -9.22 -3.68 -24.50
C ASP A 372 -9.79 -3.18 -25.84
N LYS A 373 -10.00 -4.09 -26.79
CA LYS A 373 -11.04 -3.96 -27.84
C LYS A 373 -11.36 -5.30 -28.52
N ILE A 374 -12.51 -5.85 -28.09
CA ILE A 374 -13.59 -6.38 -28.93
C ILE A 374 -13.22 -7.45 -29.97
N LEU A 375 -13.56 -8.71 -29.66
CA LEU A 375 -14.17 -9.62 -30.63
C LEU A 375 -15.22 -10.49 -29.94
N HIS A 376 -16.47 -10.22 -30.29
CA HIS A 376 -17.59 -11.15 -30.15
C HIS A 376 -17.25 -12.48 -30.84
N HIS A 377 -17.45 -13.61 -30.15
CA HIS A 377 -18.25 -14.76 -30.59
C HIS A 377 -18.04 -15.96 -29.64
N GLY A 378 -19.12 -16.65 -29.29
CA GLY A 378 -19.06 -18.00 -28.72
C GLY A 378 -19.54 -18.13 -27.28
N LYS A 379 -20.86 -18.07 -27.08
CA LYS A 379 -21.51 -18.67 -25.92
C LYS A 379 -21.17 -20.17 -25.89
N LEU A 380 -20.49 -20.63 -24.83
CA LEU A 380 -20.51 -22.03 -24.42
C LEU A 380 -21.09 -22.08 -23.01
N THR A 381 -22.35 -22.46 -22.97
CA THR A 381 -23.12 -22.87 -21.80
C THR A 381 -22.46 -24.08 -21.11
N PRO A 382 -22.46 -24.16 -19.76
CA PRO A 382 -22.15 -25.42 -19.08
C PRO A 382 -23.29 -26.44 -19.30
N PRO A 383 -23.00 -27.75 -19.41
CA PRO A 383 -24.01 -28.77 -19.67
C PRO A 383 -24.93 -28.96 -18.46
N GLY A 384 -26.21 -29.18 -18.77
CA GLY A 384 -27.30 -29.17 -17.82
C GLY A 384 -27.31 -30.33 -16.84
N TYR A 385 -27.65 -30.00 -15.60
CA TYR A 385 -28.38 -30.87 -14.68
C TYR A 385 -29.87 -30.72 -14.97
N SER A 386 -30.48 -31.74 -15.58
CA SER A 386 -31.90 -32.11 -15.36
C SER A 386 -32.27 -33.34 -16.19
N HIS A 387 -32.40 -34.50 -15.53
CA HIS A 387 -33.53 -35.43 -15.67
C HIS A 387 -33.18 -36.73 -14.97
N LEU A 388 -33.73 -36.94 -13.77
CA LEU A 388 -34.24 -38.22 -13.26
C LEU A 388 -34.95 -37.93 -11.93
N LEU A 389 -36.25 -37.63 -11.98
CA LEU A 389 -37.29 -38.17 -11.08
C LEU A 389 -38.64 -37.55 -11.46
N GLY A 390 -39.55 -38.38 -11.95
CA GLY A 390 -40.89 -38.00 -12.34
C GLY A 390 -41.59 -39.13 -13.07
N ASP A 391 -41.65 -40.30 -12.42
CA ASP A 391 -42.54 -41.39 -12.82
C ASP A 391 -42.97 -42.14 -11.55
N VAL A 392 -44.13 -41.76 -11.03
CA VAL A 392 -45.00 -42.62 -10.20
C VAL A 392 -46.44 -42.24 -10.57
N GLY A 393 -47.08 -43.12 -11.32
CA GLY A 393 -48.51 -43.38 -11.24
C GLY A 393 -48.80 -44.47 -10.23
#